data_AF-A0A4V1AQC0-F1
#
_entry.id   AF-A0A4V1AQC0-F1
#
_cell.length_a   1.000
_cell.length_b   1.000
_cell.length_c   1.000
_cell.angle_alpha   90.00
_cell.angle_beta   90.00
_cell.angle_gamma   90.00
#
_symmetry.space_group_name_H-M   'P 1'
#
loop_
_entity.id
_entity.type
_entity.pdbx_description
1 polymer ?
#
loop_
_entity_poly.entity_id
_entity_poly.type
_entity_poly.pdbx_seq_one_letter_code
_entity_poly.pdbx_strand_id
1 'polypeptide(L)'
;MEDNKFEKKLTDYKPNNPNDPKMPSLKEDVKETKENIKEELVNERYLEENDFTVKNEVVKNEKQETLSNSQNEESKSDAKSIIARLKQQNEEREKRTEKEKTGSKVVMPDPNSEDRLYGRYKPDLAAINRFLRDPRTKLRDASRHARDNFTQEEIDLIVNTFTYKIVKISKKEIVIKYSKYGFELFKNHADGRYWVSTVSFEEVWNPKKFSYITFWNGNTFIGYGNKTIEECITKTKQLMASGRTGDVVWKDFVTGWSQQNNRFIAGDVPTKFTWNEYKKIIKWWDENKIWILVKQEKVKDYEDLMNETRQKKASGQKVSPLVSIQAKLLDPPRRAQGVHGYPVENPDYKGNDYSKPENKLYEIGFTFVAE
;
A
#
# COMPACT_ATOMS: atom_id res chain seq x y z
N MET A 1 -42.31 -23.86 41.30
CA MET A 1 -41.10 -23.58 42.07
C MET A 1 -39.93 -23.98 41.19
N GLU A 2 -39.56 -23.03 40.33
CA GLU A 2 -38.21 -22.93 39.79
C GLU A 2 -37.25 -22.72 40.97
N ASP A 3 -36.03 -23.27 40.89
CA ASP A 3 -34.80 -22.58 41.31
C ASP A 3 -33.55 -23.48 41.15
N ASN A 4 -32.57 -22.91 40.43
CA ASN A 4 -31.12 -23.07 40.57
C ASN A 4 -30.47 -24.46 40.51
N LYS A 5 -30.15 -24.93 39.29
CA LYS A 5 -29.12 -25.95 39.05
C LYS A 5 -27.94 -25.54 38.16
N PHE A 6 -27.84 -24.27 37.76
CA PHE A 6 -26.81 -23.81 36.81
C PHE A 6 -25.64 -23.00 37.40
N GLU A 7 -25.56 -22.77 38.72
CA GLU A 7 -24.53 -21.91 39.32
C GLU A 7 -23.35 -22.62 40.01
N LYS A 8 -23.15 -23.93 39.82
CA LYS A 8 -21.95 -24.61 40.36
C LYS A 8 -21.27 -25.43 39.29
N LYS A 9 -20.33 -24.81 38.56
CA LYS A 9 -19.22 -25.51 37.86
C LYS A 9 -18.21 -24.62 37.12
N LEU A 10 -18.17 -23.30 37.33
CA LEU A 10 -17.15 -22.45 36.68
C LEU A 10 -15.83 -22.32 37.46
N THR A 11 -15.77 -22.76 38.72
CA THR A 11 -14.62 -22.50 39.61
C THR A 11 -13.73 -23.72 39.92
N ASP A 12 -14.08 -24.91 39.44
CA ASP A 12 -13.34 -26.15 39.74
C ASP A 12 -12.64 -26.73 38.50
N TYR A 13 -11.97 -25.88 37.72
CA TYR A 13 -11.09 -26.38 36.67
C TYR A 13 -9.77 -26.88 37.30
N LYS A 14 -9.56 -28.20 37.26
CA LYS A 14 -8.24 -28.81 37.52
C LYS A 14 -7.64 -29.25 36.18
N PRO A 15 -6.44 -28.78 35.80
CA PRO A 15 -5.79 -29.24 34.59
C PRO A 15 -5.48 -30.74 34.70
N ASN A 16 -5.60 -31.47 33.58
CA ASN A 16 -5.35 -32.91 33.52
C ASN A 16 -3.88 -33.27 33.81
N ASN A 17 -2.95 -32.31 33.71
CA ASN A 17 -1.57 -32.49 34.12
C ASN A 17 -1.08 -31.22 34.87
N PRO A 18 -0.84 -31.30 36.19
CA PRO A 18 -0.40 -30.16 36.98
C PRO A 18 1.04 -29.70 36.68
N ASN A 19 1.81 -30.50 35.92
CA ASN A 19 3.21 -30.22 35.57
C ASN A 19 3.40 -29.95 34.06
N ASP A 20 2.40 -29.39 33.36
CA ASP A 20 2.55 -29.03 31.95
C ASP A 20 3.56 -27.87 31.78
N PRO A 21 4.68 -28.05 31.05
CA PRO A 21 5.67 -26.99 30.84
C PRO A 21 5.16 -25.81 30.00
N LYS A 22 3.99 -25.92 29.37
CA LYS A 22 3.30 -24.81 28.67
C LYS A 22 2.35 -24.02 29.58
N MET A 23 2.19 -24.42 30.83
CA MET A 23 1.35 -23.71 31.79
C MET A 23 2.10 -22.46 32.29
N PRO A 24 1.54 -21.25 32.11
CA PRO A 24 2.17 -20.03 32.63
C PRO A 24 2.17 -20.07 34.15
N SER A 25 3.35 -20.11 34.77
CA SER A 25 3.50 -20.01 36.22
C SER A 25 3.69 -18.55 36.65
N LEU A 26 2.86 -18.06 37.57
CA LEU A 26 3.05 -16.77 38.25
C LEU A 26 4.10 -16.90 39.38
N LYS A 27 5.34 -17.28 39.02
CA LYS A 27 6.49 -17.16 39.91
C LYS A 27 7.39 -16.07 39.34
N GLU A 28 7.67 -15.06 40.16
CA GLU A 28 8.58 -13.97 39.82
C GLU A 28 10.01 -14.52 39.66
N ASP A 29 10.51 -14.58 38.43
CA ASP A 29 11.91 -14.92 38.16
C ASP A 29 12.81 -13.71 38.42
N VAL A 30 13.15 -13.53 39.70
CA VAL A 30 14.31 -12.71 40.11
C VAL A 30 15.51 -13.63 40.23
N LYS A 31 16.30 -13.70 39.15
CA LYS A 31 17.75 -13.98 39.03
C LYS A 31 18.05 -14.95 37.89
N GLU A 32 18.36 -14.41 36.72
CA GLU A 32 19.34 -15.01 35.79
C GLU A 32 19.65 -14.00 34.67
N THR A 33 20.74 -13.22 34.84
CA THR A 33 21.37 -12.45 33.77
C THR A 33 22.68 -11.86 34.29
N LYS A 34 23.70 -12.72 34.48
CA LYS A 34 25.09 -12.23 34.68
C LYS A 34 26.15 -12.94 33.84
N GLU A 35 25.82 -13.99 33.08
CA GLU A 35 26.86 -14.77 32.38
C GLU A 35 26.97 -14.50 30.88
N ASN A 36 25.95 -13.96 30.20
CA ASN A 36 26.00 -13.72 28.75
C ASN A 36 26.68 -12.41 28.29
N ILE A 37 27.32 -11.63 29.17
CA ILE A 37 27.89 -10.31 28.80
C ILE A 37 29.36 -10.40 28.33
N LYS A 38 30.02 -11.55 28.47
CA LYS A 38 31.48 -11.63 28.22
C LYS A 38 31.89 -11.95 26.78
N GLU A 39 31.00 -12.41 25.90
CA GLU A 39 31.39 -12.84 24.55
C GLU A 39 31.26 -11.77 23.46
N GLU A 40 30.57 -10.64 23.69
CA GLU A 40 30.39 -9.60 22.65
C GLU A 40 31.49 -8.52 22.60
N LEU A 41 32.47 -8.52 23.52
CA LEU A 41 33.43 -7.42 23.66
C LEU A 41 34.67 -7.47 22.74
N VAL A 42 34.79 -8.45 21.83
CA VAL A 42 36.04 -8.66 21.08
C VAL A 42 36.00 -8.17 19.62
N ASN A 43 34.85 -7.89 19.02
CA ASN A 43 34.77 -7.72 17.56
C ASN A 43 34.53 -6.29 17.00
N GLU A 44 34.47 -5.25 17.82
CA GLU A 44 34.27 -3.87 17.30
C GLU A 44 35.44 -2.95 17.65
N ARG A 45 36.55 -3.15 16.95
CA ARG A 45 37.56 -2.10 16.71
C ARG A 45 37.92 -2.14 15.25
N TYR A 46 37.22 -1.41 14.39
CA TYR A 46 37.78 -0.77 13.20
C TYR A 46 36.73 0.18 12.61
N LEU A 47 37.18 1.42 12.33
CA LEU A 47 36.57 2.52 11.57
C LEU A 47 35.87 3.63 12.39
N GLU A 48 36.70 4.60 12.81
CA GLU A 48 36.34 6.01 12.95
C GLU A 48 37.04 6.83 11.85
N GLU A 49 36.52 8.05 11.63
CA GLU A 49 37.05 9.19 10.86
C GLU A 49 36.47 9.43 9.45
N ASN A 50 35.48 10.31 9.35
CA ASN A 50 35.73 11.71 8.97
C ASN A 50 34.47 12.59 9.10
N ASP A 51 34.60 13.64 9.92
CA ASP A 51 33.71 14.80 10.03
C ASP A 51 33.96 15.78 8.87
N PHE A 52 32.91 16.43 8.33
CA PHE A 52 33.03 17.81 7.85
C PHE A 52 31.70 18.58 7.92
N THR A 53 31.82 19.80 8.44
CA THR A 53 30.79 20.76 8.87
C THR A 53 30.06 21.53 7.75
N VAL A 54 28.82 21.89 8.07
CA VAL A 54 27.80 22.66 7.33
C VAL A 54 28.12 24.16 7.19
N LYS A 55 27.65 24.79 6.10
CA LYS A 55 27.27 26.22 6.07
C LYS A 55 25.87 26.40 5.46
N ASN A 56 25.01 27.08 6.21
CA ASN A 56 23.68 27.56 5.82
C ASN A 56 23.79 28.84 4.97
N GLU A 57 22.92 29.00 3.98
CA GLU A 57 22.42 30.31 3.54
C GLU A 57 20.91 30.23 3.27
N VAL A 58 20.19 31.19 3.83
CA VAL A 58 18.75 31.43 3.70
C VAL A 58 18.54 32.43 2.57
N VAL A 59 17.68 32.10 1.60
CA VAL A 59 17.15 33.08 0.64
C VAL A 59 15.63 32.92 0.55
N LYS A 60 14.92 33.97 0.99
CA LYS A 60 13.52 34.24 0.64
C LYS A 60 13.48 34.88 -0.76
N ASN A 61 12.51 34.49 -1.58
CA ASN A 61 12.05 35.32 -2.71
C ASN A 61 10.52 35.31 -2.78
N GLU A 62 9.97 36.52 -2.80
CA GLU A 62 8.61 36.88 -3.19
C GLU A 62 8.47 36.88 -4.74
N LYS A 63 7.23 36.76 -5.25
CA LYS A 63 6.57 37.67 -6.23
C LYS A 63 5.22 37.09 -6.70
N GLN A 64 4.11 37.80 -6.45
CA GLN A 64 3.31 38.65 -7.38
C GLN A 64 2.19 37.83 -8.08
N GLU A 65 0.93 38.27 -8.18
CA GLU A 65 0.36 39.53 -8.72
C GLU A 65 -1.00 39.82 -8.03
N THR A 66 -1.25 41.00 -7.41
CA THR A 66 -1.73 42.30 -7.93
C THR A 66 -3.11 42.36 -8.58
N LEU A 67 -3.99 43.19 -7.98
CA LEU A 67 -4.76 44.33 -8.55
C LEU A 67 -6.06 44.52 -7.73
N SER A 68 -6.57 45.71 -7.35
CA SER A 68 -6.10 47.09 -7.18
C SER A 68 -7.31 47.95 -6.76
N ASN A 69 -7.10 48.97 -5.90
CA ASN A 69 -7.70 50.33 -5.89
C ASN A 69 -9.24 50.50 -5.67
N SER A 70 -9.81 51.46 -4.90
CA SER A 70 -9.33 52.64 -4.13
C SER A 70 -10.39 53.12 -3.11
N GLN A 71 -9.89 53.68 -2.00
CA GLN A 71 -10.30 54.81 -1.14
C GLN A 71 -11.74 55.39 -1.01
N ASN A 72 -12.11 55.60 0.27
CA ASN A 72 -12.82 56.70 0.97
C ASN A 72 -14.08 57.38 0.38
N GLU A 73 -15.21 57.31 1.10
CA GLU A 73 -15.76 58.39 1.97
C GLU A 73 -17.19 58.07 2.45
N GLU A 74 -17.47 58.58 3.65
CA GLU A 74 -18.73 58.91 4.32
C GLU A 74 -20.08 58.26 3.92
N SER A 75 -20.69 57.70 4.96
CA SER A 75 -22.09 57.34 5.13
C SER A 75 -23.09 58.43 4.71
N LYS A 76 -23.74 58.24 3.55
CA LYS A 76 -25.15 58.61 3.31
C LYS A 76 -25.92 57.52 2.55
N SER A 77 -26.79 56.86 3.32
CA SER A 77 -28.09 56.27 2.96
C SER A 77 -28.16 55.08 1.98
N ASP A 78 -28.12 53.90 2.61
CA ASP A 78 -28.60 52.54 2.30
C ASP A 78 -29.59 52.24 1.16
N ALA A 79 -30.22 53.18 0.47
CA ALA A 79 -31.20 52.84 -0.58
C ALA A 79 -30.52 52.46 -1.92
N LYS A 80 -29.44 53.13 -2.29
CA LYS A 80 -28.77 52.90 -3.59
C LYS A 80 -28.00 51.57 -3.64
N SER A 81 -27.41 51.15 -2.52
CA SER A 81 -26.72 49.85 -2.40
C SER A 81 -27.70 48.68 -2.42
N ILE A 82 -28.89 48.84 -1.85
CA ILE A 82 -29.98 47.85 -1.90
C ILE A 82 -30.56 47.75 -3.31
N ILE A 83 -30.79 48.87 -4.00
CA ILE A 83 -31.27 48.87 -5.40
C ILE A 83 -30.23 48.23 -6.34
N ALA A 84 -28.94 48.48 -6.12
CA ALA A 84 -27.86 47.81 -6.87
C ALA A 84 -27.85 46.29 -6.63
N ARG A 85 -28.00 45.84 -5.37
CA ARG A 85 -28.12 44.41 -5.04
C ARG A 85 -29.37 43.76 -5.63
N LEU A 86 -30.52 44.46 -5.64
CA LEU A 86 -31.77 43.95 -6.22
C LEU A 86 -31.70 43.86 -7.75
N LYS A 87 -31.06 44.83 -8.41
CA LYS A 87 -30.80 44.74 -9.86
C LYS A 87 -29.87 43.57 -10.19
N GLN A 88 -28.83 43.37 -9.40
CA GLN A 88 -27.89 42.26 -9.59
C GLN A 88 -28.56 40.89 -9.34
N GLN A 89 -29.44 40.77 -8.34
CA GLN A 89 -30.24 39.56 -8.12
C GLN A 89 -31.27 39.30 -9.21
N ASN A 90 -31.86 40.34 -9.80
CA ASN A 90 -32.80 40.17 -10.92
C ASN A 90 -32.09 39.77 -12.21
N GLU A 91 -30.90 40.34 -12.50
CA GLU A 91 -30.08 39.90 -13.62
C GLU A 91 -29.57 38.46 -13.44
N GLU A 92 -29.24 38.04 -12.22
CA GLU A 92 -28.90 36.64 -11.91
C GLU A 92 -30.10 35.69 -12.01
N ARG A 93 -31.31 36.16 -11.68
CA ARG A 93 -32.56 35.41 -11.89
C ARG A 93 -32.86 35.23 -13.36
N GLU A 94 -32.76 36.29 -14.16
CA GLU A 94 -32.98 36.23 -15.62
C GLU A 94 -31.94 35.33 -16.32
N LYS A 95 -30.67 35.38 -15.89
CA LYS A 95 -29.64 34.44 -16.36
C LYS A 95 -29.87 33.00 -15.92
N ARG A 96 -30.57 32.75 -14.80
CA ARG A 96 -31.00 31.40 -14.37
C ARG A 96 -32.20 30.90 -15.18
N THR A 97 -33.17 31.75 -15.49
CA THR A 97 -34.31 31.37 -16.35
C THR A 97 -33.91 31.16 -17.81
N GLU A 98 -32.89 31.87 -18.32
CA GLU A 98 -32.31 31.59 -19.64
C GLU A 98 -31.45 30.30 -19.66
N LYS A 99 -30.75 29.98 -18.55
CA LYS A 99 -30.07 28.68 -18.37
C LYS A 99 -31.05 27.51 -18.18
N GLU A 100 -32.23 27.73 -17.61
CA GLU A 100 -33.28 26.71 -17.53
C GLU A 100 -34.01 26.49 -18.87
N LYS A 101 -34.10 27.51 -19.74
CA LYS A 101 -34.57 27.35 -21.14
C LYS A 101 -33.54 26.69 -22.06
N THR A 102 -32.27 26.70 -21.68
CA THR A 102 -31.20 25.84 -22.24
C THR A 102 -30.94 24.63 -21.34
N GLY A 103 -32.00 24.15 -20.67
CA GLY A 103 -31.98 22.89 -19.96
C GLY A 103 -31.48 21.77 -20.87
N SER A 104 -30.58 20.96 -20.31
CA SER A 104 -30.09 19.73 -20.93
C SER A 104 -31.27 19.00 -21.56
N LYS A 105 -31.28 18.91 -22.89
CA LYS A 105 -32.16 18.00 -23.59
C LYS A 105 -31.75 16.62 -23.09
N VAL A 106 -32.51 16.04 -22.15
CA VAL A 106 -32.38 14.64 -21.81
C VAL A 106 -32.78 13.90 -23.08
N VAL A 107 -31.78 13.63 -23.91
CA VAL A 107 -31.94 12.78 -25.08
C VAL A 107 -32.06 11.39 -24.51
N MET A 108 -33.29 10.89 -24.47
CA MET A 108 -33.50 9.47 -24.28
C MET A 108 -32.72 8.72 -25.37
N PRO A 109 -31.94 7.68 -25.04
CA PRO A 109 -31.25 6.91 -26.07
C PRO A 109 -32.31 6.38 -27.05
N ASP A 110 -32.10 6.64 -28.33
CA ASP A 110 -33.01 6.26 -29.40
C ASP A 110 -33.35 4.76 -29.26
N PRO A 111 -34.65 4.41 -29.16
CA PRO A 111 -35.05 3.02 -29.04
C PRO A 111 -34.57 2.10 -30.17
N ASN A 112 -34.20 2.67 -31.31
CA ASN A 112 -33.74 1.96 -32.49
C ASN A 112 -32.23 2.14 -32.75
N SER A 113 -31.48 2.76 -31.84
CA SER A 113 -30.02 2.87 -31.96
C SER A 113 -29.34 1.49 -31.88
N GLU A 114 -28.44 1.22 -32.84
CA GLU A 114 -27.62 -0.01 -32.88
C GLU A 114 -26.64 -0.10 -31.68
N ASP A 115 -26.29 1.03 -31.05
CA ASP A 115 -25.34 1.14 -29.93
C ASP A 115 -25.98 0.98 -28.52
N ARG A 116 -27.11 0.26 -28.43
CA ARG A 116 -27.75 -0.01 -27.13
C ARG A 116 -26.86 -0.90 -26.24
N LEU A 117 -26.38 -0.36 -25.11
CA LEU A 117 -25.70 -1.09 -24.02
C LEU A 117 -26.52 -2.28 -23.46
N TYR A 118 -27.84 -2.30 -23.70
CA TYR A 118 -28.75 -3.40 -23.35
C TYR A 118 -29.51 -3.95 -24.57
N GLY A 119 -28.89 -3.93 -25.75
CA GLY A 119 -29.33 -4.73 -26.89
C GLY A 119 -29.23 -6.20 -26.52
N ARG A 120 -30.30 -6.76 -25.95
CA ARG A 120 -30.41 -8.19 -25.69
C ARG A 120 -30.20 -8.89 -27.03
N TYR A 121 -29.08 -9.59 -27.16
CA TYR A 121 -29.07 -10.87 -27.86
C TYR A 121 -30.24 -11.65 -27.25
N LYS A 122 -31.43 -11.66 -27.88
CA LYS A 122 -32.49 -12.57 -27.46
C LYS A 122 -31.90 -13.95 -27.76
N PRO A 123 -31.49 -14.73 -26.75
CA PRO A 123 -31.02 -16.06 -27.03
C PRO A 123 -32.23 -16.78 -27.61
N ASP A 124 -32.03 -17.47 -28.74
CA ASP A 124 -33.06 -18.30 -29.32
C ASP A 124 -33.64 -19.20 -28.22
N LEU A 125 -34.93 -19.06 -27.91
CA LEU A 125 -35.59 -19.82 -26.85
C LEU A 125 -35.54 -21.33 -27.14
N ALA A 126 -35.37 -21.72 -28.41
CA ALA A 126 -35.11 -23.09 -28.80
C ALA A 126 -33.71 -23.59 -28.39
N ALA A 127 -32.71 -22.70 -28.32
CA ALA A 127 -31.37 -23.00 -27.81
C ALA A 127 -31.32 -23.02 -26.27
N ILE A 128 -32.15 -22.23 -25.58
CA ILE A 128 -32.22 -22.16 -24.10
C ILE A 128 -32.63 -23.51 -23.49
N ASN A 129 -33.49 -24.28 -24.15
CA ASN A 129 -33.97 -25.57 -23.64
C ASN A 129 -32.93 -26.71 -23.69
N ARG A 130 -31.79 -26.55 -24.40
CA ARG A 130 -30.68 -27.53 -24.34
C ARG A 130 -29.67 -27.25 -23.22
N PHE A 131 -29.75 -26.09 -22.57
CA PHE A 131 -28.82 -25.63 -21.52
C PHE A 131 -29.40 -25.66 -20.09
N LEU A 132 -30.54 -26.32 -19.89
CA LEU A 132 -30.97 -26.83 -18.57
C LEU A 132 -30.07 -28.01 -18.14
N ARG A 133 -28.76 -27.84 -18.24
CA ARG A 133 -27.77 -28.76 -17.69
C ARG A 133 -27.69 -28.53 -16.19
N ASP A 134 -27.79 -29.64 -15.46
CA ASP A 134 -27.63 -29.83 -14.03
C ASP A 134 -26.81 -28.70 -13.35
N PRO A 135 -27.34 -28.01 -12.31
CA PRO A 135 -26.63 -26.97 -11.58
C PRO A 135 -25.21 -27.37 -11.16
N ARG A 136 -24.99 -28.66 -10.90
CA ARG A 136 -23.66 -29.23 -10.61
C ARG A 136 -22.71 -29.12 -11.80
N THR A 137 -23.17 -29.38 -13.02
CA THR A 137 -22.37 -29.15 -14.23
C THR A 137 -22.11 -27.68 -14.51
N LYS A 138 -23.07 -26.77 -14.25
CA LYS A 138 -22.82 -25.33 -14.37
C LYS A 138 -21.79 -24.83 -13.35
N LEU A 139 -21.85 -25.28 -12.09
CA LEU A 139 -20.83 -25.00 -11.08
C LEU A 139 -19.47 -25.61 -11.44
N ARG A 140 -19.48 -26.82 -12.01
CA ARG A 140 -18.27 -27.50 -12.48
C ARG A 140 -17.64 -26.81 -13.68
N ASP A 141 -18.43 -26.29 -14.62
CA ASP A 141 -17.94 -25.63 -15.83
C ASP A 141 -17.53 -24.17 -15.53
N ALA A 142 -18.28 -23.47 -14.66
CA ALA A 142 -17.89 -22.16 -14.13
C ALA A 142 -16.57 -22.22 -13.34
N SER A 143 -16.26 -23.36 -12.69
CA SER A 143 -14.98 -23.56 -12.00
C SER A 143 -13.86 -24.13 -12.89
N ARG A 144 -14.17 -24.92 -13.94
CA ARG A 144 -13.16 -25.53 -14.83
C ARG A 144 -12.66 -24.60 -15.93
N HIS A 145 -13.50 -23.68 -16.43
CA HIS A 145 -13.19 -22.82 -17.58
C HIS A 145 -13.53 -21.35 -17.30
N ALA A 146 -13.12 -20.80 -16.15
CA ALA A 146 -13.30 -19.37 -15.89
C ALA A 146 -12.39 -18.49 -16.77
N ARG A 147 -11.21 -19.00 -17.15
CA ARG A 147 -10.18 -18.24 -17.87
C ARG A 147 -9.72 -18.95 -19.12
N ASP A 148 -9.65 -18.20 -20.21
CA ASP A 148 -9.03 -18.62 -21.46
C ASP A 148 -7.50 -18.46 -21.40
N ASN A 149 -6.82 -19.14 -22.32
CA ASN A 149 -5.37 -19.01 -22.46
C ASN A 149 -5.04 -17.79 -23.34
N PHE A 150 -4.03 -17.02 -22.94
CA PHE A 150 -3.34 -16.05 -23.78
C PHE A 150 -2.53 -16.75 -24.89
N THR A 151 -2.42 -16.09 -26.03
CA THR A 151 -1.45 -16.44 -27.07
C THR A 151 -0.05 -16.00 -26.65
N GLN A 152 0.99 -16.55 -27.28
CA GLN A 152 2.36 -16.15 -26.98
C GLN A 152 2.62 -14.68 -27.33
N GLU A 153 2.06 -14.21 -28.45
CA GLU A 153 2.16 -12.81 -28.88
C GLU A 153 1.55 -11.84 -27.85
N GLU A 154 0.41 -12.19 -27.27
CA GLU A 154 -0.23 -11.41 -26.20
C GLU A 154 0.63 -11.37 -24.94
N ILE A 155 1.21 -12.52 -24.56
CA ILE A 155 2.13 -12.59 -23.41
C ILE A 155 3.34 -11.69 -23.65
N ASP A 156 3.97 -11.80 -24.82
CA ASP A 156 5.17 -11.04 -25.16
C ASP A 156 4.86 -9.53 -25.21
N LEU A 157 3.69 -9.13 -25.72
CA LEU A 157 3.23 -7.74 -25.71
C LEU A 157 3.10 -7.19 -24.29
N ILE A 158 2.48 -7.94 -23.37
CA ILE A 158 2.39 -7.55 -21.96
C ILE A 158 3.78 -7.50 -21.33
N VAL A 159 4.63 -8.51 -21.61
CA VAL A 159 5.97 -8.61 -21.05
C VAL A 159 6.85 -7.43 -21.42
N ASN A 160 6.85 -7.07 -22.70
CA ASN A 160 7.61 -5.93 -23.21
C ASN A 160 7.07 -4.59 -22.69
N THR A 161 5.77 -4.51 -22.37
CA THR A 161 5.17 -3.26 -21.89
C THR A 161 5.47 -2.97 -20.43
N PHE A 162 5.45 -3.99 -19.56
CA PHE A 162 5.57 -3.80 -18.10
C PHE A 162 6.90 -4.28 -17.51
N THR A 163 7.68 -5.06 -18.27
CA THR A 163 9.06 -5.46 -17.97
C THR A 163 9.26 -5.90 -16.50
N TYR A 164 10.07 -5.18 -15.73
CA TYR A 164 10.47 -5.51 -14.37
C TYR A 164 9.30 -5.56 -13.37
N LYS A 165 8.16 -4.97 -13.70
CA LYS A 165 6.95 -5.00 -12.85
C LYS A 165 6.25 -6.35 -12.85
N ILE A 166 6.58 -7.23 -13.78
CA ILE A 166 5.91 -8.53 -13.91
C ILE A 166 6.35 -9.45 -12.80
N VAL A 167 5.43 -10.20 -12.21
CA VAL A 167 5.71 -11.12 -11.10
C VAL A 167 5.40 -12.55 -11.48
N LYS A 168 4.30 -12.77 -12.20
CA LYS A 168 3.84 -14.10 -12.59
C LYS A 168 3.47 -14.09 -14.05
N ILE A 169 3.95 -15.09 -14.78
CA ILE A 169 3.54 -15.36 -16.16
C ILE A 169 2.96 -16.77 -16.19
N SER A 170 1.72 -16.87 -16.62
CA SER A 170 1.04 -18.13 -16.88
C SER A 170 0.23 -17.98 -18.17
N LYS A 171 -0.12 -19.10 -18.80
CA LYS A 171 -0.99 -19.08 -19.98
C LYS A 171 -2.36 -18.45 -19.68
N LYS A 172 -2.83 -18.47 -18.43
CA LYS A 172 -4.17 -17.98 -18.06
C LYS A 172 -4.20 -16.59 -17.44
N GLU A 173 -3.06 -16.15 -16.91
CA GLU A 173 -2.98 -14.90 -16.15
C GLU A 173 -1.56 -14.36 -16.16
N ILE A 174 -1.46 -13.04 -16.14
CA ILE A 174 -0.21 -12.32 -15.93
C ILE A 174 -0.42 -11.37 -14.76
N VAL A 175 0.47 -11.43 -13.78
CA VAL A 175 0.39 -10.59 -12.58
C VAL A 175 1.51 -9.59 -12.58
N ILE A 176 1.15 -8.33 -12.36
CA ILE A 176 2.04 -7.18 -12.34
C ILE A 176 2.02 -6.58 -10.93
N LYS A 177 3.18 -6.30 -10.38
CA LYS A 177 3.36 -5.60 -9.10
C LYS A 177 3.91 -4.20 -9.39
N TYR A 178 3.18 -3.18 -8.96
CA TYR A 178 3.57 -1.79 -9.19
C TYR A 178 4.10 -1.11 -7.93
N SER A 179 3.35 -1.20 -6.84
CA SER A 179 3.62 -0.46 -5.60
C SER A 179 3.11 -1.30 -4.42
N LYS A 180 2.30 -0.75 -3.50
CA LYS A 180 1.44 -1.53 -2.59
C LYS A 180 0.49 -2.46 -3.35
N TYR A 181 -0.08 -1.95 -4.44
CA TYR A 181 -1.01 -2.68 -5.29
C TYR A 181 -0.30 -3.32 -6.49
N GLY A 182 -1.03 -4.18 -7.16
CA GLY A 182 -0.70 -4.65 -8.50
C GLY A 182 -1.95 -5.01 -9.28
N PHE A 183 -1.74 -5.67 -10.40
CA PHE A 183 -2.78 -5.94 -11.38
C PHE A 183 -2.67 -7.37 -11.89
N GLU A 184 -3.78 -8.07 -11.91
CA GLU A 184 -3.93 -9.37 -12.55
C GLU A 184 -4.65 -9.17 -13.89
N LEU A 185 -3.99 -9.58 -14.97
CA LEU A 185 -4.52 -9.59 -16.32
C LEU A 185 -4.92 -11.01 -16.69
N PHE A 186 -6.16 -11.21 -17.13
CA PHE A 186 -6.66 -12.52 -17.58
C PHE A 186 -7.71 -12.36 -18.66
N LYS A 187 -7.90 -13.40 -19.49
CA LYS A 187 -9.00 -13.46 -20.46
C LYS A 187 -10.14 -14.27 -19.85
N ASN A 188 -11.29 -13.63 -19.65
CA ASN A 188 -12.45 -14.30 -19.07
C ASN A 188 -13.18 -15.07 -20.16
N HIS A 189 -13.41 -16.36 -19.92
CA HIS A 189 -14.06 -17.25 -20.89
C HIS A 189 -15.54 -16.91 -21.08
N ALA A 190 -16.22 -16.48 -20.00
CA ALA A 190 -17.68 -16.30 -20.00
C ALA A 190 -18.14 -15.13 -20.87
N ASP A 191 -17.37 -14.04 -20.93
CA ASP A 191 -17.66 -12.85 -21.72
C ASP A 191 -16.68 -12.63 -22.89
N GLY A 192 -15.64 -13.45 -23.00
CA GLY A 192 -14.59 -13.36 -24.03
C GLY A 192 -13.71 -12.11 -23.92
N ARG A 193 -13.76 -11.39 -22.80
CA ARG A 193 -13.08 -10.09 -22.62
C ARG A 193 -11.75 -10.22 -21.89
N TYR A 194 -10.88 -9.25 -22.11
CA TYR A 194 -9.61 -9.09 -21.39
C TYR A 194 -9.86 -8.27 -20.12
N TRP A 195 -9.70 -8.91 -18.98
CA TRP A 195 -9.89 -8.29 -17.68
C TRP A 195 -8.57 -7.84 -17.07
N VAL A 196 -8.63 -6.66 -16.46
CA VAL A 196 -7.65 -6.20 -15.47
C VAL A 196 -8.33 -6.13 -14.11
N SER A 197 -7.77 -6.81 -13.12
CA SER A 197 -8.22 -6.77 -11.73
C SER A 197 -7.13 -6.20 -10.84
N THR A 198 -7.48 -5.28 -9.95
CA THR A 198 -6.55 -4.80 -8.93
C THR A 198 -6.35 -5.88 -7.87
N VAL A 199 -5.09 -6.11 -7.50
CA VAL A 199 -4.70 -7.03 -6.43
C VAL A 199 -3.87 -6.31 -5.37
N SER A 200 -3.99 -6.76 -4.11
CA SER A 200 -3.17 -6.32 -2.99
C SER A 200 -2.25 -7.46 -2.56
N PHE A 201 -0.99 -7.12 -2.27
CA PHE A 201 0.02 -8.09 -1.85
C PHE A 201 0.24 -8.00 -0.34
N GLU A 202 0.77 -9.08 0.22
CA GLU A 202 1.17 -9.14 1.63
C GLU A 202 2.38 -8.23 1.93
N GLU A 203 2.51 -7.84 3.20
CA GLU A 203 3.63 -7.08 3.76
C GLU A 203 4.58 -8.03 4.49
N VAL A 204 5.88 -8.14 4.17
CA VAL A 204 6.62 -7.69 2.98
C VAL A 204 6.45 -8.73 1.87
N TRP A 205 6.23 -8.28 0.63
CA TRP A 205 5.95 -9.17 -0.49
C TRP A 205 7.08 -10.17 -0.76
N ASN A 206 6.74 -11.44 -0.95
CA ASN A 206 7.70 -12.47 -1.35
C ASN A 206 7.51 -12.85 -2.84
N PRO A 207 8.47 -12.53 -3.73
CA PRO A 207 8.38 -12.82 -5.16
C PRO A 207 8.27 -14.31 -5.53
N LYS A 208 8.70 -15.23 -4.64
CA LYS A 208 8.60 -16.68 -4.86
C LYS A 208 7.29 -17.28 -4.33
N LYS A 209 6.59 -16.58 -3.45
CA LYS A 209 5.26 -16.98 -2.96
C LYS A 209 4.20 -16.12 -3.67
N PHE A 210 3.43 -16.72 -4.57
CA PHE A 210 2.32 -16.02 -5.22
C PHE A 210 1.12 -15.90 -4.27
N SER A 211 1.24 -15.07 -3.23
CA SER A 211 0.14 -14.70 -2.34
C SER A 211 -0.28 -13.26 -2.63
N TYR A 212 -1.49 -13.10 -3.15
CA TYR A 212 -2.14 -11.82 -3.33
C TYR A 212 -3.65 -12.03 -3.24
N ILE A 213 -4.34 -11.01 -2.75
CA ILE A 213 -5.80 -10.97 -2.67
C ILE A 213 -6.33 -10.00 -3.71
N THR A 214 -7.45 -10.35 -4.33
CA THR A 214 -8.21 -9.39 -5.12
C THR A 214 -8.58 -8.20 -4.24
N PHE A 215 -8.31 -6.99 -4.71
CA PHE A 215 -8.56 -5.79 -3.94
C PHE A 215 -10.02 -5.35 -4.10
N TRP A 216 -10.70 -5.22 -2.96
CA TRP A 216 -12.06 -4.72 -2.86
C TRP A 216 -12.03 -3.36 -2.16
N ASN A 217 -12.86 -2.43 -2.61
CA ASN A 217 -13.06 -1.17 -1.91
C ASN A 217 -14.53 -1.08 -1.46
N GLY A 218 -14.76 -1.23 -0.16
CA GLY A 218 -16.09 -1.51 0.38
C GLY A 218 -16.66 -2.78 -0.26
N ASN A 219 -17.89 -2.70 -0.79
CA ASN A 219 -18.55 -3.81 -1.47
C ASN A 219 -18.26 -3.87 -2.99
N THR A 220 -17.32 -3.05 -3.48
CA THR A 220 -17.05 -2.95 -4.93
C THR A 220 -15.72 -3.59 -5.31
N PHE A 221 -15.79 -4.54 -6.24
CA PHE A 221 -14.63 -5.11 -6.92
C PHE A 221 -14.03 -4.09 -7.88
N ILE A 222 -12.70 -3.91 -7.84
CA ILE A 222 -12.00 -3.02 -8.77
C ILE A 222 -11.40 -3.86 -9.90
N GLY A 223 -12.17 -3.99 -10.98
CA GLY A 223 -11.68 -4.58 -12.22
C GLY A 223 -12.53 -4.22 -13.42
N TYR A 224 -11.93 -4.29 -14.60
CA TYR A 224 -12.51 -3.80 -15.86
C TYR A 224 -12.30 -4.84 -16.97
N GLY A 225 -13.37 -5.22 -17.66
CA GLY A 225 -13.34 -6.09 -18.83
C GLY A 225 -13.33 -5.27 -20.13
N ASN A 226 -12.30 -5.48 -20.96
CA ASN A 226 -12.02 -4.76 -22.20
C ASN A 226 -12.17 -5.68 -23.42
N LYS A 227 -12.42 -5.10 -24.60
CA LYS A 227 -12.63 -5.91 -25.82
C LYS A 227 -11.31 -6.39 -26.40
N THR A 228 -10.28 -5.56 -26.39
CA THR A 228 -8.95 -5.91 -26.92
C THR A 228 -7.88 -5.93 -25.84
N ILE A 229 -6.75 -6.55 -26.17
CA ILE A 229 -5.57 -6.60 -25.31
C ILE A 229 -4.94 -5.20 -25.14
N GLU A 230 -4.92 -4.36 -26.19
CA GLU A 230 -4.34 -3.02 -26.08
C GLU A 230 -5.16 -2.11 -25.18
N GLU A 231 -6.50 -2.21 -25.23
CA GLU A 231 -7.40 -1.52 -24.31
C GLU A 231 -7.11 -1.95 -22.86
N CYS A 232 -6.92 -3.25 -22.62
CA CYS A 232 -6.60 -3.78 -21.31
C CYS A 232 -5.26 -3.27 -20.78
N ILE A 233 -4.23 -3.26 -21.62
CA ILE A 233 -2.90 -2.70 -21.30
C ILE A 233 -3.00 -1.20 -21.00
N THR A 234 -3.73 -0.46 -21.81
CA THR A 234 -3.94 0.99 -21.62
C THR A 234 -4.67 1.26 -20.33
N LYS A 235 -5.72 0.48 -20.04
CA LYS A 235 -6.46 0.59 -18.79
C LYS A 235 -5.60 0.28 -17.58
N THR A 236 -4.71 -0.71 -17.69
CA THR A 236 -3.73 -1.05 -16.65
C THR A 236 -2.77 0.11 -16.39
N LYS A 237 -2.23 0.75 -17.44
CA LYS A 237 -1.40 1.95 -17.30
C LYS A 237 -2.16 3.10 -16.64
N GLN A 238 -3.42 3.29 -17.02
CA GLN A 238 -4.28 4.29 -16.37
C GLN A 238 -4.42 3.99 -14.87
N LEU A 239 -4.72 2.76 -14.48
CA LEU A 239 -4.88 2.40 -13.05
C LEU A 239 -3.57 2.49 -12.24
N MET A 240 -2.42 2.36 -12.89
CA MET A 240 -1.10 2.59 -12.29
C MET A 240 -0.81 4.07 -12.08
N ALA A 241 -1.26 4.95 -12.98
CA ALA A 241 -0.95 6.37 -12.95
C ALA A 241 -2.03 7.21 -12.25
N SER A 242 -3.30 6.83 -12.39
CA SER A 242 -4.46 7.58 -11.93
C SER A 242 -5.51 6.66 -11.29
N GLY A 243 -6.17 7.19 -10.26
CA GLY A 243 -7.20 6.48 -9.50
C GLY A 243 -6.71 5.99 -8.14
N ARG A 244 -7.57 5.24 -7.44
CA ARG A 244 -7.37 4.82 -6.03
C ARG A 244 -6.15 3.92 -5.80
N THR A 245 -5.59 3.37 -6.87
CA THR A 245 -4.45 2.44 -6.84
C THR A 245 -3.16 3.05 -7.39
N GLY A 246 -3.26 4.20 -8.07
CA GLY A 246 -2.13 4.86 -8.73
C GLY A 246 -1.39 5.83 -7.81
N ASP A 247 -2.10 6.50 -6.92
CA ASP A 247 -1.52 7.45 -5.97
C ASP A 247 -1.23 6.76 -4.63
N VAL A 248 -0.06 6.11 -4.52
CA VAL A 248 0.42 5.58 -3.25
C VAL A 248 1.32 6.63 -2.61
N VAL A 249 0.80 7.27 -1.57
CA VAL A 249 1.58 8.22 -0.78
C VAL A 249 2.51 7.43 0.14
N TRP A 250 3.79 7.42 -0.24
CA TRP A 250 4.86 6.89 0.60
C TRP A 250 5.20 7.89 1.69
N LYS A 251 5.41 7.37 2.90
CA LYS A 251 5.84 8.15 4.05
C LYS A 251 7.36 8.26 4.06
N ASP A 252 8.03 7.11 4.05
CA ASP A 252 9.48 6.96 4.08
C ASP A 252 9.86 5.72 3.26
N PHE A 253 11.13 5.57 2.88
CA PHE A 253 11.69 4.37 2.26
C PHE A 253 12.74 3.71 3.12
N VAL A 254 12.91 2.40 2.96
CA VAL A 254 14.00 1.67 3.64
C VAL A 254 15.31 1.98 2.93
N THR A 255 16.24 2.64 3.65
CA THR A 255 17.62 2.87 3.20
C THR A 255 18.58 1.82 3.73
N GLY A 256 18.22 1.15 4.83
CA GLY A 256 19.01 0.09 5.42
C GLY A 256 18.22 -0.75 6.40
N TRP A 257 18.79 -1.87 6.82
CA TRP A 257 18.19 -2.73 7.83
C TRP A 257 19.27 -3.37 8.70
N SER A 258 18.96 -3.59 9.97
CA SER A 258 19.85 -4.23 10.93
C SER A 258 19.12 -5.39 11.59
N GLN A 259 19.60 -6.60 11.32
CA GLN A 259 19.08 -7.81 11.96
C GLN A 259 19.41 -7.85 13.47
N GLN A 260 20.60 -7.40 13.84
CA GLN A 260 21.06 -7.40 15.24
C GLN A 260 20.20 -6.49 16.12
N ASN A 261 19.90 -5.28 15.63
CA ASN A 261 19.11 -4.30 16.36
C ASN A 261 17.60 -4.43 16.09
N ASN A 262 17.19 -5.37 15.24
CA ASN A 262 15.81 -5.52 14.76
C ASN A 262 15.18 -4.20 14.27
N ARG A 263 15.90 -3.45 13.43
CA ARG A 263 15.42 -2.16 12.90
C ARG A 263 15.51 -2.03 11.40
N PHE A 264 14.53 -1.34 10.84
CA PHE A 264 14.66 -0.65 9.56
C PHE A 264 15.20 0.76 9.76
N ILE A 265 16.02 1.20 8.82
CA ILE A 265 16.47 2.58 8.67
C ILE A 265 15.65 3.19 7.55
N ALA A 266 14.93 4.26 7.87
CA ALA A 266 14.01 4.97 7.01
C ALA A 266 14.62 6.29 6.54
N GLY A 267 14.46 6.61 5.27
CA GLY A 267 14.88 7.89 4.69
C GLY A 267 14.06 8.27 3.45
N ASP A 268 14.35 9.44 2.90
CA ASP A 268 13.57 10.00 1.79
C ASP A 268 13.89 9.34 0.44
N VAL A 269 15.11 8.82 0.29
CA VAL A 269 15.60 8.24 -0.97
C VAL A 269 15.53 6.72 -0.89
N PRO A 270 14.81 6.03 -1.79
CA PRO A 270 14.73 4.58 -1.77
C PRO A 270 16.09 3.94 -2.11
N THR A 271 16.49 2.96 -1.30
CA THR A 271 17.64 2.11 -1.61
C THR A 271 17.18 0.87 -2.37
N LYS A 272 17.94 0.50 -3.39
CA LYS A 272 17.67 -0.68 -4.23
C LYS A 272 18.42 -1.88 -3.68
N PHE A 273 17.69 -2.92 -3.33
CA PHE A 273 18.21 -4.18 -2.82
C PHE A 273 18.29 -5.22 -3.94
N THR A 274 19.38 -5.98 -3.95
CA THR A 274 19.48 -7.18 -4.79
C THR A 274 18.52 -8.24 -4.27
N TRP A 275 18.15 -9.22 -5.12
CA TRP A 275 17.29 -10.32 -4.69
C TRP A 275 17.84 -11.09 -3.48
N ASN A 276 19.16 -11.28 -3.40
CA ASN A 276 19.79 -12.00 -2.30
C ASN A 276 19.65 -11.26 -0.97
N GLU A 277 19.77 -9.93 -0.99
CA GLU A 277 19.55 -9.09 0.19
C GLU A 277 18.06 -9.05 0.54
N TYR A 278 17.21 -8.82 -0.45
CA TYR A 278 15.76 -8.74 -0.26
C TYR A 278 15.19 -10.04 0.33
N LYS A 279 15.70 -11.20 -0.10
CA LYS A 279 15.33 -12.51 0.47
C LYS A 279 15.67 -12.61 1.96
N LYS A 280 16.80 -12.03 2.41
CA LYS A 280 17.15 -12.00 3.85
C LYS A 280 16.16 -11.11 4.60
N ILE A 281 15.82 -9.95 4.06
CA ILE A 281 14.84 -9.02 4.65
C ILE A 281 13.48 -9.71 4.79
N ILE A 282 12.98 -10.39 3.74
CA ILE A 282 11.70 -11.11 3.79
C ILE A 282 11.69 -12.16 4.91
N LYS A 283 12.74 -12.99 5.00
CA LYS A 283 12.83 -14.04 6.02
C LYS A 283 12.84 -13.43 7.42
N TRP A 284 13.66 -12.40 7.63
CA TRP A 284 13.74 -11.69 8.90
C TRP A 284 12.41 -11.03 9.29
N TRP A 285 11.71 -10.42 8.33
CA TRP A 285 10.38 -9.83 8.52
C TRP A 285 9.34 -10.88 8.93
N ASP A 286 9.25 -12.00 8.20
CA ASP A 286 8.30 -13.07 8.49
C ASP A 286 8.46 -13.60 9.93
N GLU A 287 9.70 -13.68 10.42
CA GLU A 287 10.04 -14.17 11.77
C GLU A 287 9.80 -13.11 12.87
N ASN A 288 10.02 -11.81 12.58
CA ASN A 288 10.15 -10.78 13.63
C ASN A 288 9.19 -9.59 13.49
N LYS A 289 8.26 -9.56 12.52
CA LYS A 289 7.42 -8.39 12.18
C LYS A 289 6.82 -7.58 13.34
N ILE A 290 6.51 -8.21 14.48
CA ILE A 290 5.93 -7.55 15.66
C ILE A 290 6.95 -6.67 16.40
N TRP A 291 8.23 -7.06 16.35
CA TRP A 291 9.34 -6.49 17.11
C TRP A 291 10.19 -5.52 16.30
N ILE A 292 9.94 -5.41 15.00
CA ILE A 292 10.74 -4.57 14.11
C ILE A 292 10.36 -3.09 14.31
N LEU A 293 11.38 -2.30 14.61
CA LEU A 293 11.28 -0.85 14.80
C LEU A 293 11.82 -0.09 13.59
N VAL A 294 11.42 1.17 13.44
CA VAL A 294 11.84 2.05 12.36
C VAL A 294 12.57 3.26 12.94
N LYS A 295 13.80 3.46 12.48
CA LYS A 295 14.67 4.58 12.81
C LYS A 295 14.81 5.50 11.61
N GLN A 296 14.73 6.81 11.79
CA GLN A 296 15.02 7.75 10.70
C GLN A 296 16.54 7.88 10.49
N GLU A 297 16.97 7.92 9.24
CA GLU A 297 18.36 8.14 8.87
C GLU A 297 18.87 9.46 9.48
N LYS A 298 20.08 9.44 10.06
CA LYS A 298 20.76 10.60 10.68
C LYS A 298 20.05 11.24 11.89
N VAL A 299 18.93 10.68 12.36
CA VAL A 299 18.27 11.12 13.59
C VAL A 299 18.58 10.12 14.69
N LYS A 300 19.10 10.62 15.82
CA LYS A 300 19.31 9.79 17.01
C LYS A 300 17.98 9.52 17.68
N ASP A 301 17.69 8.26 17.94
CA ASP A 301 16.51 7.85 18.69
C ASP A 301 16.85 7.52 20.16
N TYR A 302 15.80 7.24 20.94
CA TYR A 302 15.94 6.84 22.33
C TYR A 302 16.87 5.64 22.52
N GLU A 303 16.80 4.64 21.64
CA GLU A 303 17.57 3.42 21.78
C GLU A 303 19.06 3.64 21.45
N ASP A 304 19.38 4.50 20.49
CA ASP A 304 20.74 4.93 20.21
C ASP A 304 21.37 5.62 21.43
N LEU A 305 20.63 6.56 22.05
CA LEU A 305 21.08 7.25 23.26
C LEU A 305 21.32 6.26 24.42
N MET A 306 20.45 5.26 24.56
CA MET A 306 20.61 4.22 25.58
C MET A 306 21.82 3.31 25.30
N ASN A 307 22.06 2.96 24.04
CA ASN A 307 23.23 2.16 23.64
C ASN A 307 24.53 2.94 23.85
N GLU A 308 24.60 4.21 23.46
CA GLU A 308 25.74 5.09 23.75
C GLU A 308 25.99 5.20 25.27
N THR A 309 24.92 5.30 26.06
CA THR A 309 25.01 5.36 27.52
C THR A 309 25.53 4.07 28.13
N ARG A 310 25.09 2.91 27.61
CA ARG A 310 25.59 1.59 28.02
C ARG A 310 27.07 1.44 27.67
N GLN A 311 27.47 1.83 26.45
CA GLN A 311 28.87 1.81 26.01
C GLN A 311 29.77 2.73 26.86
N LYS A 312 29.33 3.97 27.13
CA LYS A 312 30.05 4.92 28.01
C LYS A 312 30.23 4.37 29.43
N LYS A 313 29.21 3.71 29.99
CA LYS A 313 29.32 3.05 31.30
C LYS A 313 30.30 1.87 31.25
N ALA A 314 30.25 1.07 30.19
CA ALA A 314 31.14 -0.09 30.02
C ALA A 314 32.61 0.34 29.86
N SER A 315 32.87 1.46 29.18
CA SER A 315 34.22 2.02 29.03
C SER A 315 34.69 2.84 30.23
N GLY A 316 33.91 2.93 31.31
CA GLY A 316 34.25 3.68 32.52
C GLY A 316 34.15 5.21 32.39
N GLN A 317 33.57 5.71 31.29
CA GLN A 317 33.36 7.14 31.06
C GLN A 317 32.17 7.67 31.89
N LYS A 318 32.27 8.93 32.34
CA LYS A 318 31.18 9.58 33.09
C LYS A 318 29.99 9.84 32.18
N VAL A 319 28.81 9.38 32.59
CA VAL A 319 27.53 9.67 31.93
C VAL A 319 26.90 10.91 32.55
N SER A 320 26.50 11.86 31.71
CA SER A 320 25.81 13.07 32.17
C SER A 320 24.44 12.72 32.77
N PRO A 321 24.06 13.30 33.93
CA PRO A 321 22.73 13.14 34.51
C PRO A 321 21.60 13.61 33.58
N LEU A 322 21.90 14.55 32.66
CA LEU A 322 20.96 15.11 31.70
C LEU A 322 20.53 14.13 30.61
N VAL A 323 21.23 12.99 30.46
CA VAL A 323 20.85 11.93 29.51
C VAL A 323 19.43 11.45 29.75
N SER A 324 18.99 11.39 31.01
CA SER A 324 17.61 11.00 31.35
C SER A 324 16.55 11.97 30.83
N ILE A 325 16.88 13.27 30.80
CA ILE A 325 16.00 14.33 30.27
C ILE A 325 16.04 14.28 28.75
N GLN A 326 17.23 14.16 28.15
CA GLN A 326 17.40 14.01 26.71
C GLN A 326 16.63 12.80 26.17
N ALA A 327 16.68 11.67 26.87
CA ALA A 327 15.95 10.47 26.50
C ALA A 327 14.43 10.68 26.45
N LYS A 328 13.87 11.49 27.36
CA LYS A 328 12.44 11.81 27.38
C LYS A 328 12.01 12.80 26.29
N LEU A 329 12.97 13.56 25.74
CA LEU A 329 12.73 14.52 24.66
C LEU A 329 12.87 13.89 23.27
N LEU A 330 13.49 12.70 23.18
CA LEU A 330 13.59 11.96 21.94
C LEU A 330 12.30 11.18 21.67
N ASP A 331 11.93 11.09 20.40
CA ASP A 331 10.77 10.31 19.99
C ASP A 331 11.00 8.82 20.29
N PRO A 332 9.95 8.11 20.76
CA PRO A 332 10.01 6.68 20.93
C PRO A 332 10.17 6.00 19.56
N PRO A 333 10.81 4.82 19.51
CA PRO A 333 10.98 4.10 18.26
C PRO A 333 9.61 3.73 17.67
N ARG A 334 9.43 4.00 16.38
CA ARG A 334 8.17 3.74 15.66
C ARG A 334 8.10 2.27 15.27
N ARG A 335 6.92 1.65 15.36
CA ARG A 335 6.73 0.29 14.83
C ARG A 335 6.69 0.32 13.30
N ALA A 336 7.22 -0.71 12.67
CA ALA A 336 7.10 -0.88 11.23
C ALA A 336 5.66 -1.29 10.86
N GLN A 337 4.93 -0.41 10.19
CA GLN A 337 3.57 -0.66 9.71
C GLN A 337 3.47 -0.20 8.25
N GLY A 338 2.62 -0.87 7.45
CA GLY A 338 2.42 -0.50 6.05
C GLY A 338 3.65 -0.74 5.19
N VAL A 339 4.36 -1.85 5.41
CA VAL A 339 5.66 -2.12 4.78
C VAL A 339 5.46 -2.87 3.47
N HIS A 340 5.76 -2.22 2.35
CA HIS A 340 5.52 -2.78 1.04
C HIS A 340 6.81 -2.84 0.24
N GLY A 341 7.15 -4.04 -0.21
CA GLY A 341 8.21 -4.23 -1.20
C GLY A 341 7.64 -4.33 -2.62
N TYR A 342 8.36 -3.77 -3.59
CA TYR A 342 7.99 -3.79 -4.99
C TYR A 342 9.24 -3.89 -5.87
N PRO A 343 9.12 -4.49 -7.08
CA PRO A 343 10.25 -4.65 -7.97
C PRO A 343 10.55 -3.35 -8.71
N VAL A 344 11.82 -3.08 -8.94
CA VAL A 344 12.31 -1.98 -9.75
C VAL A 344 13.30 -2.45 -10.81
N GLU A 345 13.52 -1.58 -11.79
CA GLU A 345 14.40 -1.86 -12.91
C GLU A 345 15.83 -2.14 -12.42
N ASN A 346 16.42 -3.22 -12.96
CA ASN A 346 17.83 -3.50 -12.84
C ASN A 346 18.55 -3.01 -14.11
N PRO A 347 19.32 -1.91 -14.05
CA PRO A 347 20.04 -1.37 -15.20
C PRO A 347 21.03 -2.37 -15.83
N ASP A 348 21.53 -3.32 -15.04
CA ASP A 348 22.52 -4.30 -15.49
C ASP A 348 21.90 -5.47 -16.26
N TYR A 349 20.57 -5.68 -16.13
CA TYR A 349 19.88 -6.77 -16.79
C TYR A 349 19.38 -6.36 -18.18
N LYS A 350 19.86 -7.05 -19.23
CA LYS A 350 19.49 -6.82 -20.63
C LYS A 350 18.68 -7.96 -21.28
N GLY A 351 18.22 -8.92 -20.48
CA GLY A 351 17.45 -10.07 -20.98
C GLY A 351 15.94 -9.79 -21.07
N ASN A 352 15.19 -10.80 -21.50
CA ASN A 352 13.73 -10.72 -21.64
C ASN A 352 12.95 -11.47 -20.54
N ASP A 353 13.65 -12.22 -19.67
CA ASP A 353 13.01 -13.03 -18.63
C ASP A 353 12.79 -12.20 -17.36
N TYR A 354 11.84 -11.27 -17.45
CA TYR A 354 11.41 -10.46 -16.32
C TYR A 354 10.47 -11.21 -15.37
N SER A 355 10.25 -12.52 -15.51
CA SER A 355 9.49 -13.28 -14.52
C SER A 355 10.34 -13.57 -13.28
N LYS A 356 11.63 -13.84 -13.48
CA LYS A 356 12.55 -14.25 -12.43
C LYS A 356 12.84 -13.11 -11.45
N PRO A 357 12.76 -13.36 -10.12
CA PRO A 357 13.13 -12.40 -9.10
C PRO A 357 14.58 -11.91 -9.21
N GLU A 358 15.49 -12.81 -9.60
CA GLU A 358 16.92 -12.56 -9.68
C GLU A 358 17.30 -11.46 -10.70
N ASN A 359 16.43 -11.19 -11.68
CA ASN A 359 16.68 -10.24 -12.76
C ASN A 359 16.20 -8.82 -12.43
N LYS A 360 15.78 -8.58 -11.18
CA LYS A 360 15.20 -7.31 -10.72
C LYS A 360 15.91 -6.82 -9.47
N LEU A 361 15.77 -5.53 -9.22
CA LEU A 361 16.06 -4.93 -7.93
C LEU A 361 14.75 -4.72 -7.17
N TYR A 362 14.87 -4.46 -5.88
CA TYR A 362 13.73 -4.30 -4.99
C TYR A 362 13.86 -3.05 -4.16
N GLU A 363 12.77 -2.31 -4.03
CA GLU A 363 12.66 -1.20 -3.09
C GLU A 363 11.61 -1.57 -2.04
N ILE A 364 11.76 -0.98 -0.85
CA ILE A 364 10.81 -1.16 0.25
C ILE A 364 10.40 0.22 0.73
N GLY A 365 9.10 0.46 0.75
CA GLY A 365 8.50 1.70 1.21
C GLY A 365 7.57 1.48 2.39
N PHE A 366 7.42 2.53 3.20
CA PHE A 366 6.43 2.62 4.26
C PHE A 366 5.26 3.48 3.79
N THR A 367 4.03 2.96 3.87
CA THR A 367 2.82 3.78 3.66
C THR A 367 2.30 4.31 4.99
N PHE A 368 1.50 5.37 4.92
CA PHE A 368 0.65 5.73 6.06
C PHE A 368 -0.31 4.58 6.37
N VAL A 369 -0.39 4.22 7.65
CA VAL A 369 -1.50 3.38 8.11
C VAL A 369 -2.74 4.25 7.99
N ALA A 370 -3.69 3.83 7.17
CA ALA A 370 -5.01 4.45 7.18
C ALA A 370 -5.59 4.19 8.58
N GLU A 371 -5.77 5.25 9.37
CA GLU A 371 -6.51 5.21 10.63
C GLU A 371 -7.97 4.80 10.40
#